data_AF-A0A517D5I7-F1
#
_entry.id   AF-A0A517D5I7-F1
#
_cell.length_a   1.000
_cell.length_b   1.000
_cell.length_c   1.000
_cell.angle_alpha   90.00
_cell.angle_beta   90.00
_cell.angle_gamma   90.00
#
_symmetry.space_group_name_H-M   'P 1'
#
loop_
_entity.id
_entity.type
_entity.pdbx_description
1 polymer ?
#
loop_
_entity_poly.entity_id
_entity_poly.type
_entity_poly.pdbx_seq_one_letter_code
_entity_poly.pdbx_strand_id
1 'polypeptide(L)'
;MINILLIVLTAIFIIESIFEVRYFAQIRTIFNQSGRAQPTKRIQRIIMIETQWSWISWIFLLLLFVLPNTYTAILICIITFIETWVVYELYNAREYAQKINKK
;
A
#
# COMPACT_ATOMS: atom_id res chain seq x y z
N MET A 1 -14.26 -1.51 26.58
CA MET A 1 -12.91 -2.07 26.33
C MET A 1 -12.65 -2.25 24.82
N ILE A 2 -13.01 -1.24 24.00
CA ILE A 2 -12.99 -1.31 22.52
C ILE A 2 -12.02 -0.29 21.87
N ASN A 3 -11.50 0.68 22.62
CA ASN A 3 -10.70 1.78 22.03
C ASN A 3 -9.24 1.42 21.76
N ILE A 4 -8.59 0.64 22.63
CA ILE A 4 -7.13 0.39 22.51
C ILE A 4 -6.83 -0.44 21.26
N LEU A 5 -7.65 -1.47 20.97
CA LEU A 5 -7.44 -2.35 19.83
C LEU A 5 -7.63 -1.61 18.50
N LEU A 6 -8.65 -0.75 18.40
CA LEU A 6 -8.84 0.13 17.24
C LEU A 6 -7.67 1.10 17.09
N ILE A 7 -7.21 1.74 18.17
CA ILE A 7 -6.06 2.67 18.14
C ILE A 7 -4.79 1.97 17.62
N VAL A 8 -4.51 0.75 18.10
CA VAL A 8 -3.33 -0.02 17.66
C VAL A 8 -3.44 -0.38 16.17
N LEU A 9 -4.60 -0.85 15.71
CA LEU A 9 -4.78 -1.19 14.30
C LEU A 9 -4.71 0.04 13.39
N THR A 10 -5.27 1.18 13.81
CA THR A 10 -5.12 2.44 13.07
C THR A 10 -3.66 2.89 13.03
N ALA A 11 -2.91 2.73 14.12
CA ALA A 11 -1.48 3.04 14.12
C ALA A 11 -0.68 2.14 13.15
N ILE A 12 -0.98 0.84 13.12
CA ILE A 12 -0.37 -0.10 12.15
C ILE A 12 -0.68 0.34 10.72
N PHE A 13 -1.94 0.63 10.42
CA PHE A 13 -2.37 1.10 9.10
C PHE A 13 -1.64 2.38 8.67
N ILE A 14 -1.49 3.37 9.57
CA ILE A 14 -0.73 4.59 9.28
C ILE A 14 0.74 4.27 8.97
N ILE A 15 1.37 3.38 9.74
CA ILE A 15 2.76 2.98 9.52
C ILE A 15 2.90 2.30 8.15
N GLU A 16 2.01 1.37 7.81
CA GLU A 16 2.01 0.66 6.53
C GLU A 16 1.84 1.63 5.36
N SER A 17 0.91 2.58 5.46
CA SER A 17 0.71 3.61 4.45
C SER A 17 1.96 4.49 4.23
N ILE A 18 2.73 4.79 5.29
CA ILE A 18 4.02 5.50 5.16
C ILE A 18 5.03 4.65 4.38
N PHE A 19 5.10 3.34 4.67
CA PHE A 19 5.99 2.43 3.93
C PHE A 19 5.58 2.31 2.46
N GLU A 20 4.28 2.24 2.17
CA GLU A 20 3.73 2.21 0.81
C GLU A 20 4.22 3.40 -0.01
N VAL A 21 3.98 4.62 0.48
CA VAL A 21 4.41 5.88 -0.17
C VAL A 21 5.92 5.89 -0.39
N ARG A 22 6.69 5.42 0.60
CA ARG A 22 8.15 5.37 0.52
C ARG A 22 8.64 4.37 -0.51
N TYR A 23 8.02 3.20 -0.64
CA TYR A 23 8.40 2.20 -1.64
C TYR A 23 7.99 2.63 -3.05
N PHE A 24 6.81 3.22 -3.18
CA PHE A 24 6.33 3.77 -4.44
C PHE A 24 7.26 4.88 -4.97
N ALA A 25 7.61 5.84 -4.11
CA ALA A 25 8.57 6.89 -4.45
C ALA A 25 9.92 6.32 -4.90
N GLN A 26 10.41 5.29 -4.21
CA GLN A 26 11.66 4.62 -4.59
C GLN A 26 11.57 3.93 -5.96
N ILE A 27 10.51 3.17 -6.24
CA ILE A 27 10.30 2.53 -7.55
C ILE A 27 10.29 3.60 -8.65
N ARG A 28 9.60 4.73 -8.42
CA ARG A 28 9.55 5.84 -9.36
C ARG A 28 10.92 6.49 -9.58
N THR A 29 11.71 6.69 -8.53
CA THR A 29 13.08 7.23 -8.66
C THR A 29 14.02 6.28 -9.41
N ILE A 30 13.99 4.97 -9.09
CA ILE A 30 14.77 3.94 -9.79
C ILE A 30 14.39 3.91 -11.27
N PHE A 31 13.10 4.02 -11.57
CA PHE A 31 12.61 4.05 -12.95
C PHE A 31 13.07 5.31 -13.69
N ASN A 32 12.89 6.50 -13.10
CA ASN A 32 13.36 7.76 -13.72
C ASN A 32 14.87 7.77 -13.95
N GLN A 33 15.65 7.18 -13.06
CA GLN A 33 17.11 7.04 -13.20
C GLN A 33 17.51 5.98 -14.24
N SER A 34 16.65 5.02 -14.56
CA SER A 34 16.94 3.95 -15.53
C SER A 34 16.98 4.43 -17.00
N GLY A 35 16.51 5.65 -17.29
CA GLY A 35 16.44 6.18 -18.66
C GLY A 35 15.48 5.43 -19.59
N ARG A 36 14.69 4.47 -19.08
CA ARG A 36 13.74 3.69 -19.87
C ARG A 36 12.50 4.52 -20.15
N ALA A 37 12.08 4.58 -21.41
CA ALA A 37 10.88 5.32 -21.83
C ALA A 37 9.58 4.72 -21.27
N GLN A 38 9.56 3.44 -20.90
CA GLN A 38 8.37 2.78 -20.34
C GLN A 38 8.72 1.80 -19.20
N PRO A 39 7.93 1.79 -18.11
CA PRO A 39 8.09 0.81 -17.03
C PRO A 39 7.82 -0.59 -17.57
N THR A 40 8.60 -1.57 -17.10
CA THR A 40 8.36 -2.98 -17.42
C THR A 40 6.91 -3.32 -17.09
N LYS A 41 6.22 -4.13 -17.91
CA LYS A 41 4.79 -4.48 -17.73
C LYS A 41 4.43 -4.93 -16.30
N ARG A 42 5.40 -5.48 -15.56
CA ARG A 42 5.27 -5.87 -14.15
C ARG A 42 5.23 -4.65 -13.21
N ILE A 43 6.14 -3.69 -13.38
CA ILE A 43 6.17 -2.44 -12.59
C ILE A 43 4.93 -1.60 -12.89
N GLN A 44 4.52 -1.54 -14.16
CA GLN A 44 3.33 -0.78 -14.57
C GLN A 44 2.05 -1.35 -13.94
N ARG A 45 1.90 -2.68 -13.86
CA ARG A 45 0.79 -3.32 -13.13
C ARG A 45 0.81 -2.97 -11.65
N ILE A 46 1.99 -2.99 -11.03
CA ILE A 46 2.12 -2.71 -9.58
C ILE A 46 1.78 -1.24 -9.28
N ILE A 47 2.17 -0.32 -10.15
CA ILE A 47 1.75 1.09 -10.06
C ILE A 47 0.22 1.22 -10.19
N MET A 48 -0.41 0.50 -11.14
CA MET A 48 -1.88 0.53 -11.27
C MET A 48 -2.58 -0.05 -10.04
N ILE A 49 -2.05 -1.14 -9.49
CA ILE A 49 -2.59 -1.76 -8.26
C ILE A 49 -2.48 -0.79 -7.09
N GLU A 50 -1.36 -0.09 -6.94
CA GLU A 50 -1.18 0.93 -5.88
C GLU A 50 -2.14 2.11 -6.06
N THR A 51 -2.30 2.63 -7.29
CA THR A 51 -3.25 3.71 -7.57
C THR A 51 -4.71 3.29 -7.28
N GLN A 52 -5.08 2.05 -7.62
CA GLN A 52 -6.40 1.50 -7.28
C GLN A 52 -6.56 1.27 -5.78
N TRP A 53 -5.50 0.81 -5.11
CA TRP A 53 -5.50 0.57 -3.67
C TRP A 53 -5.63 1.87 -2.88
N SER A 54 -4.93 2.92 -3.27
CA SER A 54 -5.05 4.26 -2.67
C SER A 54 -6.49 4.81 -2.75
N TRP A 55 -7.20 4.51 -3.84
CA TRP A 55 -8.63 4.86 -3.97
C TRP A 55 -9.53 4.01 -3.08
N ILE A 56 -9.25 2.71 -3.02
CA ILE A 56 -9.99 1.75 -2.19
C ILE A 56 -9.80 2.05 -0.69
N SER A 57 -8.59 2.41 -0.26
CA SER A 57 -8.30 2.76 1.13
C SER A 57 -9.04 4.03 1.58
N TRP A 58 -9.24 5.00 0.68
CA TRP A 58 -10.10 6.17 0.94
C TRP A 58 -11.58 5.81 1.09
N ILE A 59 -12.10 4.92 0.25
CA ILE A 59 -13.47 4.42 0.37
C ILE A 59 -13.66 3.70 1.72
N PHE A 60 -12.67 2.91 2.13
CA PHE A 60 -12.69 2.22 3.41
C PHE A 60 -12.63 3.16 4.62
N LEU A 61 -11.83 4.23 4.55
CA LEU A 61 -11.82 5.29 5.56
C LEU A 61 -13.19 5.94 5.72
N LEU A 62 -13.91 6.19 4.62
CA LEU A 62 -15.27 6.73 4.67
C LEU A 62 -16.26 5.72 5.26
N LEU A 63 -16.10 4.43 4.94
CA LEU A 63 -16.95 3.36 5.48
C LEU A 63 -16.87 3.27 7.01
N LEU A 64 -15.71 3.58 7.60
CA LEU A 64 -15.52 3.57 9.05
C LEU A 64 -16.39 4.58 9.81
N PHE A 65 -16.88 5.63 9.16
CA PHE A 65 -17.79 6.60 9.78
C PHE A 65 -19.26 6.17 9.75
N VAL A 66 -19.61 5.19 8.90
CA VAL A 66 -21.00 4.74 8.69
C VAL A 66 -21.27 3.42 9.43
N LEU A 67 -20.26 2.58 9.64
CA LEU A 67 -20.47 1.26 10.24
C LEU A 67 -20.57 1.29 11.78
N PRO A 68 -21.40 0.42 12.37
CA PRO A 68 -21.42 0.21 13.82
C PRO A 68 -20.07 -0.30 14.35
N ASN A 69 -19.75 0.04 15.60
CA ASN A 69 -18.45 -0.22 16.24
C ASN A 69 -18.00 -1.70 16.26
N THR A 70 -18.94 -2.65 16.17
CA THR A 70 -18.64 -4.09 16.07
C THR A 70 -18.08 -4.48 14.70
N TYR A 71 -18.53 -3.81 13.63
CA TYR A 71 -18.09 -4.11 12.27
C TYR A 71 -16.87 -3.30 11.86
N THR A 72 -16.64 -2.12 12.45
CA THR A 72 -15.44 -1.31 12.18
C THR A 72 -14.14 -2.02 12.53
N ALA A 73 -14.11 -2.80 13.62
CA ALA A 73 -12.93 -3.57 14.01
C ALA A 73 -12.58 -4.66 12.98
N ILE A 74 -13.59 -5.42 12.52
CA ILE A 74 -13.39 -6.46 11.49
C ILE A 74 -12.96 -5.82 10.17
N LEU A 75 -13.60 -4.72 9.80
CA LEU A 75 -13.29 -3.98 8.58
C LEU A 75 -11.83 -3.50 8.59
N ILE A 76 -11.39 -2.85 9.68
CA ILE A 76 -10.00 -2.42 9.85
C ILE A 76 -9.04 -3.60 9.74
N CYS A 77 -9.30 -4.73 10.40
CA CYS A 77 -8.43 -5.90 10.28
C CYS A 77 -8.28 -6.39 8.83
N ILE A 78 -9.39 -6.43 8.07
CA ILE A 78 -9.37 -6.84 6.67
C ILE A 78 -8.58 -5.82 5.84
N ILE A 79 -8.82 -4.54 6.04
CA ILE A 79 -8.11 -3.47 5.33
C ILE A 79 -6.61 -3.55 5.61
N THR A 80 -6.22 -3.62 6.88
CA THR A 80 -4.82 -3.74 7.30
C THR A 80 -4.18 -4.99 6.68
N PHE A 81 -4.89 -6.13 6.64
CA PHE A 81 -4.34 -7.32 6.00
C PHE A 81 -4.06 -7.14 4.49
N ILE A 82 -4.96 -6.45 3.78
CA ILE A 82 -4.76 -6.17 2.36
C ILE A 82 -3.67 -5.10 2.17
N GLU A 83 -3.59 -4.10 3.04
CA GLU A 83 -2.52 -3.10 3.09
C GLU A 83 -1.15 -3.78 3.21
N THR A 84 -0.99 -4.69 4.19
CA THR A 84 0.22 -5.50 4.36
C THR A 84 0.59 -6.25 3.08
N TRP A 85 -0.40 -6.85 2.40
CA TRP A 85 -0.18 -7.56 1.14
C TRP A 85 0.34 -6.62 0.04
N VAL A 86 -0.28 -5.44 -0.12
CA VAL A 86 0.11 -4.45 -1.13
C VAL A 86 1.53 -3.94 -0.88
N VAL A 87 1.87 -3.64 0.37
CA VAL A 87 3.22 -3.24 0.78
C VAL A 87 4.24 -4.33 0.45
N TYR A 88 3.90 -5.61 0.68
CA TYR A 88 4.76 -6.74 0.33
C TYR A 88 4.99 -6.85 -1.18
N GLU A 89 3.95 -6.67 -2.00
CA GLU A 89 4.09 -6.70 -3.46
C GLU A 89 4.94 -5.53 -3.98
N LEU A 90 4.78 -4.33 -3.40
CA LEU A 90 5.63 -3.16 -3.69
C LEU A 90 7.08 -3.41 -3.31
N TYR A 91 7.34 -4.04 -2.17
CA TYR A 91 8.70 -4.43 -1.76
C TYR A 91 9.34 -5.38 -2.80
N ASN A 92 8.61 -6.40 -3.24
CA ASN A 92 9.07 -7.34 -4.27
C ASN A 92 9.30 -6.65 -5.63
N ALA A 93 8.42 -5.71 -5.99
CA ALA A 93 8.55 -4.88 -7.19
C ALA A 93 9.84 -4.06 -7.19
N ARG A 94 10.16 -3.46 -6.04
CA ARG A 94 11.39 -2.68 -5.83
C ARG A 94 12.62 -3.53 -5.97
N GLU A 95 12.66 -4.69 -5.30
CA GLU A 95 13.73 -5.70 -5.43
C GLU A 95 13.97 -6.07 -6.90
N TYR A 96 12.89 -6.34 -7.64
CA TYR A 96 12.95 -6.65 -9.06
C TYR A 96 13.48 -5.48 -9.89
N ALA A 97 12.97 -4.26 -9.66
CA ALA A 97 13.41 -3.05 -10.36
C ALA A 97 14.91 -2.77 -10.14
N GLN A 98 15.40 -2.96 -8.90
CA GLN A 98 16.83 -2.81 -8.57
C GLN A 98 17.70 -3.84 -9.31
N LYS A 99 17.26 -5.10 -9.41
CA LYS A 99 18.01 -6.15 -10.13
C LYS A 99 18.15 -5.87 -11.62
N ILE A 100 17.13 -5.29 -12.27
CA ILE A 100 17.19 -4.96 -13.71
C ILE A 100 17.99 -3.68 -13.99
N ASN A 101 18.18 -2.80 -12.99
CA ASN A 101 18.97 -1.57 -13.16
C ASN A 101 20.46 -1.75 -12.84
N LYS A 102 20.84 -2.82 -12.13
CA LYS A 102 22.24 -3.20 -11.86
C LYS A 102 22.89 -4.01 -12.99
N LYS A 103 22.14 -4.36 -14.04
CA LYS A 103 22.62 -5.05 -15.24
C LYS A 103 22.76 -4.05 -16.37
#